data_AF-A0AA97AL14-F1
#
_entry.id   AF-A0AA97AL14-F1
#
_cell.length_a   1.000
_cell.length_b   1.000
_cell.length_c   1.000
_cell.angle_alpha   90.00
_cell.angle_beta   90.00
_cell.angle_gamma   90.00
#
_symmetry.space_group_name_H-M   'P 1'
#
loop_
_entity.id
_entity.type
_entity.pdbx_description
1 polymer ?
#
loop_
_entity_poly.entity_id
_entity_poly.type
_entity_poly.pdbx_seq_one_letter_code
_entity_poly.pdbx_strand_id
1 'polypeptide(L)'
;MTQQHVFSTGLHYFIRISLMLGLGSQSVVAKPALEPSTTPFNPKMIQQGMCSSNIAGITDTNIQQTELTEPSLWWIRDQLAAQNKYGDRLVNGWLACPGIEEPNRVDVVVNAQLWSSLDFFDRYEFIQKFGTATTGYGYNLRVFDPQGSIVAAYTCNFNSEIAAKDADERLACASFDNLASTNFWSPTKPTLGF
;
A
#
# COMPACT_ATOMS: atom_id res chain seq x y z
N MET A 1 -82.05 -44.66 34.02
CA MET A 1 -81.67 -43.89 35.21
C MET A 1 -80.16 -43.83 35.25
N THR A 2 -79.41 -42.74 35.43
CA THR A 2 -79.60 -41.28 35.42
C THR A 2 -78.16 -40.75 35.55
N GLN A 3 -77.79 -39.65 34.87
CA GLN A 3 -76.71 -38.71 35.27
C GLN A 3 -75.24 -39.24 35.28
N GLN A 4 -74.17 -38.48 35.00
CA GLN A 4 -73.93 -37.05 34.79
C GLN A 4 -72.45 -36.79 34.46
N HIS A 5 -72.17 -35.62 33.84
CA HIS A 5 -71.02 -34.71 34.08
C HIS A 5 -69.62 -35.15 33.58
N VAL A 6 -68.69 -34.30 33.09
CA VAL A 6 -68.57 -32.82 33.00
C VAL A 6 -67.45 -32.48 31.99
N PHE A 7 -67.60 -31.37 31.26
CA PHE A 7 -66.55 -30.74 30.42
C PHE A 7 -65.60 -29.88 31.28
N SER A 8 -64.29 -29.94 31.02
CA SER A 8 -63.30 -28.98 31.54
C SER A 8 -62.42 -28.44 30.41
N THR A 9 -62.32 -27.12 30.39
CA THR A 9 -61.75 -26.22 29.39
C THR A 9 -60.24 -26.06 29.52
N GLY A 10 -59.50 -26.09 28.40
CA GLY A 10 -58.11 -25.65 28.30
C GLY A 10 -57.97 -24.59 27.22
N LEU A 11 -57.99 -23.31 27.61
CA LEU A 11 -57.79 -22.15 26.74
C LEU A 11 -56.28 -21.87 26.64
N HIS A 12 -55.67 -22.13 25.49
CA HIS A 12 -54.25 -21.86 25.25
C HIS A 12 -54.01 -20.37 25.01
N TYR A 13 -53.28 -19.73 25.93
CA TYR A 13 -52.82 -18.35 25.83
C TYR A 13 -51.46 -18.34 25.11
N PHE A 14 -51.41 -17.88 23.86
CA PHE A 14 -50.15 -17.66 23.13
C PHE A 14 -49.67 -16.23 23.35
N ILE A 15 -48.70 -16.04 24.24
CA ILE A 15 -47.97 -14.77 24.41
C ILE A 15 -47.00 -14.62 23.24
N ARG A 16 -47.24 -13.65 22.35
CA ARG A 16 -46.27 -13.22 21.34
C ARG A 16 -45.25 -12.28 21.99
N ILE A 17 -44.02 -12.76 22.19
CA ILE A 17 -42.88 -11.91 22.56
C ILE A 17 -42.32 -11.33 21.26
N SER A 18 -42.63 -10.05 21.00
CA SER A 18 -42.02 -9.29 19.91
C SER A 18 -40.60 -8.90 20.30
N LEU A 19 -39.61 -9.55 19.69
CA LEU A 19 -38.20 -9.19 19.81
C LEU A 19 -37.92 -7.99 18.88
N MET A 20 -37.88 -6.78 19.43
CA MET A 20 -37.38 -5.59 18.73
C MET A 20 -35.86 -5.72 18.57
N LEU A 21 -35.41 -6.21 17.41
CA LEU A 21 -34.01 -6.16 17.00
C LEU A 21 -33.65 -4.69 16.70
N GLY A 22 -33.06 -4.02 17.67
CA GLY A 22 -32.44 -2.71 17.47
C GLY A 22 -31.25 -2.83 16.52
N LEU A 23 -31.35 -2.20 15.35
CA LEU A 23 -30.20 -1.95 14.49
C LEU A 23 -29.27 -0.96 15.20
N GLY A 24 -28.29 -1.48 15.93
CA GLY A 24 -27.15 -0.70 16.37
C GLY A 24 -26.30 -0.34 15.16
N SER A 25 -26.34 0.93 14.73
CA SER A 25 -25.38 1.47 13.77
C SER A 25 -23.99 1.43 14.38
N GLN A 26 -23.14 0.51 13.93
CA GLN A 26 -21.73 0.53 14.30
C GLN A 26 -21.02 1.61 13.47
N SER A 27 -20.49 2.62 14.15
CA SER A 27 -19.56 3.56 13.52
C SER A 27 -18.25 2.81 13.23
N VAL A 28 -17.95 2.58 11.96
CA VAL A 28 -16.65 2.06 11.54
C VAL A 28 -15.62 3.18 11.75
N VAL A 29 -14.74 3.02 12.73
CA VAL A 29 -13.57 3.90 12.90
C VAL A 29 -12.59 3.56 11.78
N ALA A 30 -12.33 4.52 10.89
CA ALA A 30 -11.33 4.36 9.83
C ALA A 30 -9.94 4.24 10.45
N LYS A 31 -9.21 3.15 10.12
CA LYS A 31 -7.79 3.00 10.44
C LYS A 31 -7.02 4.15 9.76
N PRO A 32 -6.09 4.84 10.44
CA PRO A 32 -5.29 5.88 9.80
C PRO A 32 -4.57 5.29 8.57
N ALA A 33 -4.68 5.96 7.43
CA ALA A 33 -4.03 5.55 6.20
C ALA A 33 -2.50 5.62 6.36
N LEU A 34 -1.79 4.64 5.82
CA LEU A 34 -0.33 4.68 5.76
C LEU A 34 0.07 5.68 4.69
N GLU A 35 0.72 6.77 5.10
CA GLU A 35 1.13 7.85 4.20
C GLU A 35 2.61 7.74 3.81
N PRO A 36 2.98 8.08 2.55
CA PRO A 36 4.37 8.12 2.13
C PRO A 36 5.20 9.13 2.92
N SER A 37 6.48 8.82 3.15
CA SER A 37 7.42 9.76 3.75
C SER A 37 7.54 11.03 2.91
N THR A 38 7.47 12.18 3.57
CA THR A 38 7.60 13.52 2.99
C THR A 38 9.03 14.02 2.92
N THR A 39 10.02 13.21 3.29
CA THR A 39 11.44 13.57 3.21
C THR A 39 11.78 14.07 1.80
N PRO A 40 12.34 15.29 1.65
CA PRO A 40 12.64 15.84 0.33
C PRO A 40 13.53 14.90 -0.50
N PHE A 41 13.25 14.83 -1.79
CA PHE A 41 14.06 14.10 -2.74
C PHE A 41 14.60 15.05 -3.81
N ASN A 42 15.90 14.94 -4.10
CA ASN A 42 16.54 15.63 -5.20
C ASN A 42 17.20 14.56 -6.09
N PRO A 43 16.90 14.49 -7.40
CA PRO A 43 17.49 13.48 -8.30
C PRO A 43 19.03 13.42 -8.28
N LYS A 44 19.70 14.52 -7.93
CA LYS A 44 21.17 14.55 -7.75
C LYS A 44 21.67 13.61 -6.65
N MET A 45 20.83 13.27 -5.68
CA MET A 45 21.14 12.34 -4.59
C MET A 45 21.51 10.94 -5.10
N ILE A 46 20.87 10.47 -6.19
CA ILE A 46 21.22 9.20 -6.84
C ILE A 46 22.64 9.26 -7.39
N GLN A 47 22.99 10.34 -8.10
CA GLN A 47 24.32 10.51 -8.68
C GLN A 47 25.41 10.62 -7.61
N GLN A 48 25.06 11.19 -6.46
CA GLN A 48 25.96 11.34 -5.32
C GLN A 48 26.07 10.06 -4.48
N GLY A 49 25.09 9.16 -4.55
CA GLY A 49 24.98 8.01 -3.65
C GLY A 49 24.75 8.41 -2.19
N MET A 50 24.10 9.56 -1.95
CA MET A 50 23.95 10.15 -0.62
C MET A 50 22.48 10.48 -0.34
N CYS A 51 21.95 9.92 0.75
CA CYS A 51 20.59 10.13 1.23
C CYS A 51 20.43 11.42 2.03
N SER A 52 21.53 11.92 2.57
CA SER A 52 21.69 13.24 3.22
C SER A 52 23.17 13.62 3.17
N SER A 53 23.57 14.73 3.80
CA SER A 53 24.98 15.15 3.86
C SER A 53 25.92 14.12 4.53
N ASN A 54 25.39 13.22 5.37
CA ASN A 54 26.16 12.30 6.19
C ASN A 54 25.70 10.83 6.09
N ILE A 55 24.64 10.54 5.32
CA ILE A 55 24.09 9.19 5.18
C ILE A 55 24.34 8.72 3.75
N ALA A 56 25.24 7.74 3.59
CA ALA A 56 25.44 7.06 2.33
C ALA A 56 24.24 6.17 2.00
N GLY A 57 23.87 6.12 0.72
CA GLY A 57 22.85 5.21 0.20
C GLY A 57 23.42 4.23 -0.82
N ILE A 58 22.62 3.24 -1.18
CA ILE A 58 22.96 2.24 -2.18
C ILE A 58 22.24 2.61 -3.48
N THR A 59 22.98 2.75 -4.58
CA THR A 59 22.43 3.12 -5.88
C THR A 59 22.39 1.91 -6.81
N ASP A 60 21.86 2.11 -8.00
CA ASP A 60 21.92 1.18 -9.13
C ASP A 60 23.34 0.99 -9.70
N THR A 61 24.29 1.86 -9.32
CA THR A 61 25.65 1.92 -9.85
C THR A 61 26.74 1.62 -8.82
N ASN A 62 26.44 1.69 -7.52
CA ASN A 62 27.38 1.42 -6.43
C ASN A 62 26.95 0.17 -5.65
N ILE A 63 27.19 -1.01 -6.24
CA ILE A 63 26.90 -2.31 -5.62
C ILE A 63 28.04 -2.65 -4.66
N GLN A 64 27.76 -2.72 -3.36
CA GLN A 64 28.74 -3.16 -2.36
C GLN A 64 28.69 -4.68 -2.22
N GLN A 65 29.79 -5.36 -2.54
CA GLN A 65 29.91 -6.83 -2.47
C GLN A 65 30.25 -7.35 -1.06
N THR A 66 30.70 -6.48 -0.14
CA THR A 66 31.20 -6.85 1.19
C THR A 66 30.33 -6.37 2.35
N GLU A 67 29.30 -5.56 2.09
CA GLU A 67 28.27 -5.14 3.05
C GLU A 67 26.88 -5.23 2.39
N LEU A 68 25.82 -5.41 3.20
CA LEU A 68 24.43 -5.73 2.83
C LEU A 68 24.03 -5.32 1.39
N THR A 69 24.14 -6.29 0.49
CA THR A 69 23.76 -6.20 -0.92
C THR A 69 22.26 -6.49 -1.09
N GLU A 70 21.41 -5.79 -0.34
CA GLU A 70 19.94 -5.89 -0.47
C GLU A 70 19.32 -4.49 -0.48
N PRO A 71 18.36 -4.20 -1.39
CA PRO A 71 17.52 -5.12 -2.18
C PRO A 71 18.05 -5.43 -3.59
N SER A 72 17.72 -6.60 -4.16
CA SER A 72 17.99 -6.94 -5.57
C SER A 72 17.05 -6.22 -6.57
N LEU A 73 16.96 -4.89 -6.47
CA LEU A 73 16.14 -4.02 -7.33
C LEU A 73 16.50 -4.13 -8.81
N TRP A 74 17.76 -4.46 -9.10
CA TRP A 74 18.25 -4.76 -10.45
C TRP A 74 17.46 -5.90 -11.10
N TRP A 75 17.18 -6.97 -10.35
CA TRP A 75 16.42 -8.11 -10.88
C TRP A 75 14.96 -7.76 -11.13
N ILE A 76 14.34 -6.98 -10.24
CA ILE A 76 12.96 -6.51 -10.42
C ILE A 76 12.87 -5.56 -11.61
N ARG A 77 13.81 -4.62 -11.74
CA ARG A 77 13.93 -3.76 -12.91
C ARG A 77 14.00 -4.60 -14.18
N ASP A 78 14.84 -5.63 -14.23
CA ASP A 78 15.03 -6.43 -15.45
C ASP A 78 13.81 -7.28 -15.80
N GLN A 79 13.12 -7.82 -14.79
CA GLN A 79 11.84 -8.51 -15.01
C GLN A 79 10.74 -7.57 -15.52
N LEU A 80 10.72 -6.32 -15.06
CA LEU A 80 9.80 -5.31 -15.58
C LEU A 80 10.21 -4.92 -17.01
N ALA A 81 11.49 -4.65 -17.24
CA ALA A 81 12.05 -4.27 -18.54
C ALA A 81 11.80 -5.32 -19.64
N ALA A 82 11.81 -6.61 -19.28
CA ALA A 82 11.50 -7.70 -20.19
C ALA A 82 10.04 -7.70 -20.71
N GLN A 83 9.14 -6.94 -20.08
CA GLN A 83 7.78 -6.79 -20.54
C GLN A 83 7.67 -5.60 -21.52
N ASN A 84 7.09 -5.84 -22.69
CA ASN A 84 6.96 -4.86 -23.77
C ASN A 84 6.36 -3.51 -23.34
N LYS A 85 5.47 -3.53 -22.33
CA LYS A 85 4.78 -2.34 -21.83
C LYS A 85 5.66 -1.40 -21.01
N TYR A 86 6.71 -1.90 -20.37
CA TYR A 86 7.61 -1.09 -19.55
C TYR A 86 8.88 -0.72 -20.33
N GLY A 87 9.50 -1.70 -20.99
CA GLY A 87 10.79 -1.54 -21.64
C GLY A 87 11.95 -1.26 -20.66
N ASP A 88 13.16 -1.25 -21.18
CA ASP A 88 14.42 -1.11 -20.44
C ASP A 88 14.69 0.29 -19.89
N ARG A 89 13.95 1.30 -20.36
CA ARG A 89 14.19 2.72 -20.05
C ARG A 89 13.19 3.31 -19.06
N LEU A 90 12.26 2.52 -18.51
CA LEU A 90 11.27 3.04 -17.57
C LEU A 90 11.92 3.50 -16.26
N VAL A 91 12.87 2.74 -15.72
CA VAL A 91 13.57 3.07 -14.48
C VAL A 91 14.90 3.73 -14.83
N ASN A 92 15.06 5.00 -14.44
CA ASN A 92 16.30 5.75 -14.67
C ASN A 92 17.37 5.45 -13.62
N GLY A 93 16.97 4.99 -12.43
CA GLY A 93 17.85 4.66 -11.33
C GLY A 93 17.11 4.62 -9.99
N TRP A 94 17.81 4.26 -8.92
CA TRP A 94 17.27 4.26 -7.56
C TRP A 94 18.34 4.63 -6.53
N LEU A 95 17.86 5.03 -5.35
CA LEU A 95 18.67 5.22 -4.15
C LEU A 95 17.95 4.55 -2.97
N ALA A 96 18.56 3.52 -2.39
CA ALA A 96 18.13 2.94 -1.14
C ALA A 96 18.78 3.68 0.02
N CYS A 97 17.94 4.20 0.90
CA CYS A 97 18.32 5.00 2.05
C CYS A 97 18.03 4.26 3.34
N PRO A 98 19.05 3.84 4.09
CA PRO A 98 18.83 3.33 5.43
C PRO A 98 18.30 4.46 6.31
N GLY A 99 17.31 4.11 7.10
CA GLY A 99 16.67 4.97 8.06
C GLY A 99 17.49 5.09 9.33
N ILE A 100 17.98 6.29 9.64
CA ILE A 100 18.52 6.62 10.97
C ILE A 100 17.46 7.41 11.76
N GLU A 101 16.94 8.47 11.17
CA GLU A 101 15.90 9.35 11.77
C GLU A 101 14.53 9.18 11.11
N GLU A 102 14.49 8.51 9.96
CA GLU A 102 13.29 8.29 9.13
C GLU A 102 13.17 6.80 8.82
N PRO A 103 11.99 6.28 8.43
CA PRO A 103 11.88 4.90 7.97
C PRO A 103 12.79 4.61 6.77
N ASN A 104 13.33 3.39 6.73
CA ASN A 104 14.03 2.85 5.57
C ASN A 104 13.21 3.06 4.29
N ARG A 105 13.84 3.58 3.24
CA ARG A 105 13.14 3.89 1.98
C ARG A 105 13.99 3.64 0.75
N VAL A 106 13.34 3.31 -0.35
CA VAL A 106 13.91 3.25 -1.69
C VAL A 106 13.23 4.32 -2.52
N ASP A 107 14.05 5.24 -3.04
CA ASP A 107 13.62 6.31 -3.94
C ASP A 107 13.98 5.91 -5.37
N VAL A 108 12.98 5.57 -6.18
CA VAL A 108 13.13 5.19 -7.59
C VAL A 108 12.80 6.38 -8.47
N VAL A 109 13.65 6.67 -9.46
CA VAL A 109 13.34 7.66 -10.50
C VAL A 109 12.92 6.94 -11.77
N VAL A 110 11.74 7.29 -12.27
CA VAL A 110 11.21 6.76 -13.54
C VAL A 110 11.35 7.78 -14.66
N ASN A 111 11.32 7.31 -15.90
CA ASN A 111 11.14 8.15 -17.06
C ASN A 111 9.70 8.66 -17.11
N ALA A 112 9.52 9.97 -16.94
CA ALA A 112 8.19 10.59 -16.86
C ALA A 112 7.32 10.36 -18.11
N GLN A 113 7.93 10.31 -19.30
CA GLN A 113 7.18 10.09 -20.55
C GLN A 113 6.70 8.64 -20.65
N LEU A 114 7.55 7.67 -20.30
CA LEU A 114 7.15 6.26 -20.29
C LEU A 114 6.13 6.01 -19.19
N TRP A 115 6.35 6.56 -17.99
CA TRP A 115 5.42 6.46 -16.86
C TRP A 115 4.01 6.98 -17.18
N SER A 116 3.91 8.13 -17.85
CA SER A 116 2.61 8.72 -18.22
C SER A 116 1.91 7.98 -19.36
N SER A 117 2.64 7.15 -20.12
CA SER A 117 2.06 6.29 -21.14
C SER A 117 1.46 4.98 -20.60
N LEU A 118 1.84 4.59 -19.38
CA LEU A 118 1.28 3.41 -18.71
C LEU A 118 -0.15 3.67 -18.28
N ASP A 119 -1.00 2.65 -18.37
CA ASP A 119 -2.33 2.72 -17.78
C ASP A 119 -2.31 2.53 -16.25
N PHE A 120 -3.47 2.64 -15.61
CA PHE A 120 -3.59 2.48 -14.17
C PHE A 120 -3.12 1.10 -13.68
N PHE A 121 -3.48 0.02 -14.40
CA PHE A 121 -3.12 -1.33 -13.98
C PHE A 121 -1.63 -1.59 -14.14
N ASP A 122 -1.02 -1.04 -15.18
CA ASP A 122 0.41 -1.15 -15.41
C ASP A 122 1.22 -0.41 -14.35
N ARG A 123 0.78 0.80 -13.94
CA ARG A 123 1.41 1.53 -12.84
C ARG A 123 1.19 0.82 -11.52
N TYR A 124 -0.02 0.32 -11.25
CA TYR A 124 -0.30 -0.45 -10.04
C TYR A 124 0.56 -1.72 -9.96
N GLU A 125 0.69 -2.47 -11.06
CA GLU A 125 1.55 -3.65 -11.12
C GLU A 125 3.01 -3.29 -10.87
N PHE A 126 3.52 -2.20 -11.46
CA PHE A 126 4.86 -1.70 -11.18
C PHE A 126 5.04 -1.43 -9.69
N ILE A 127 4.13 -0.64 -9.10
CA ILE A 127 4.17 -0.25 -7.67
C ILE A 127 4.12 -1.50 -6.79
N GLN A 128 3.23 -2.45 -7.11
CA GLN A 128 3.06 -3.67 -6.32
C GLN A 128 4.29 -4.56 -6.40
N LYS A 129 4.83 -4.81 -7.61
CA LYS A 129 6.03 -5.66 -7.78
C LYS A 129 7.26 -5.04 -7.12
N PHE A 130 7.51 -3.76 -7.39
CA PHE A 130 8.68 -3.07 -6.86
C PHE A 130 8.55 -2.86 -5.34
N GLY A 131 7.36 -2.48 -4.86
CA GLY A 131 7.08 -2.28 -3.45
C GLY A 131 7.13 -3.57 -2.64
N THR A 132 6.60 -4.69 -3.17
CA THR A 132 6.74 -6.00 -2.52
C THR A 132 8.22 -6.39 -2.38
N ALA A 133 9.02 -6.12 -3.41
CA ALA A 133 10.45 -6.41 -3.36
C ALA A 133 11.19 -5.55 -2.33
N THR A 134 10.92 -4.24 -2.23
CA THR A 134 11.58 -3.38 -1.23
C THR A 134 11.15 -3.72 0.19
N THR A 135 9.89 -4.07 0.39
CA THR A 135 9.30 -4.33 1.72
C THR A 135 9.74 -5.66 2.30
N GLY A 136 10.09 -6.64 1.46
CA GLY A 136 10.79 -7.86 1.88
C GLY A 136 12.11 -7.58 2.63
N TYR A 137 12.67 -6.38 2.46
CA TYR A 137 13.89 -5.92 3.16
C TYR A 137 13.61 -4.85 4.22
N GLY A 138 12.35 -4.57 4.52
CA GLY A 138 11.99 -3.55 5.50
C GLY A 138 12.04 -2.11 4.96
N TYR A 139 11.97 -1.90 3.64
CA TYR A 139 12.01 -0.57 3.01
C TYR A 139 10.66 -0.18 2.40
N ASN A 140 10.24 1.06 2.66
CA ASN A 140 9.17 1.70 1.90
C ASN A 140 9.65 2.06 0.47
N LEU A 141 8.74 2.12 -0.50
CA LEU A 141 9.03 2.58 -1.85
C LEU A 141 8.43 3.97 -2.08
N ARG A 142 9.21 4.84 -2.71
CA ARG A 142 8.73 6.08 -3.33
C ARG A 142 9.22 6.14 -4.77
N VAL A 143 8.34 6.58 -5.65
CA VAL A 143 8.60 6.69 -7.09
C VAL A 143 8.52 8.16 -7.45
N PHE A 144 9.53 8.66 -8.14
CA PHE A 144 9.69 10.05 -8.51
C PHE A 144 9.82 10.22 -10.03
N ASP A 145 9.34 11.35 -10.53
CA ASP A 145 9.74 11.84 -11.85
C ASP A 145 11.18 12.40 -11.84
N PRO A 146 11.77 12.70 -13.01
CA PRO A 146 13.11 13.30 -13.08
C PRO A 146 13.21 14.72 -12.51
N GLN A 147 12.09 15.37 -12.17
CA GLN A 147 12.04 16.69 -11.53
C GLN A 147 12.03 16.57 -9.98
N GLY A 148 11.84 15.36 -9.44
CA GLY A 148 11.77 15.09 -8.01
C GLY A 148 10.36 15.15 -7.44
N SER A 149 9.32 15.18 -8.27
CA SER A 149 7.93 15.08 -7.82
C SER A 149 7.58 13.61 -7.58
N ILE A 150 6.92 13.32 -6.45
CA ILE A 150 6.43 11.97 -6.16
C ILE A 150 5.27 11.62 -7.10
N VAL A 151 5.39 10.48 -7.77
CA VAL A 151 4.36 9.95 -8.68
C VAL A 151 3.66 8.72 -8.14
N ALA A 152 4.34 7.95 -7.28
CA ALA A 152 3.73 6.83 -6.60
C ALA A 152 4.50 6.47 -5.32
N ALA A 153 3.89 5.65 -4.47
CA ALA A 153 4.52 5.11 -3.28
C ALA A 153 3.92 3.77 -2.86
N TYR A 154 4.70 2.99 -2.11
CA TYR A 154 4.28 1.78 -1.43
C TYR A 154 4.81 1.81 0.01
N THR A 155 3.93 2.08 0.97
CA THR A 155 4.29 2.32 2.37
C THR A 155 3.76 1.20 3.25
N CYS A 156 4.59 0.65 4.12
CA CYS A 156 4.23 -0.40 5.05
C CYS A 156 4.49 -0.03 6.50
N ASN A 157 3.75 -0.65 7.40
CA ASN A 157 4.01 -0.60 8.82
C ASN A 157 4.86 -1.79 9.25
N PHE A 158 6.13 -1.54 9.57
CA PHE A 158 7.08 -2.57 9.99
C PHE A 158 7.07 -2.86 11.50
N ASN A 159 6.20 -2.21 12.29
CA ASN A 159 6.11 -2.47 13.73
C ASN A 159 5.41 -3.80 14.00
N SER A 160 6.17 -4.76 14.49
CA SER A 160 5.78 -6.15 14.78
C SER A 160 4.80 -6.31 15.96
N GLU A 161 4.49 -5.26 16.72
CA GLU A 161 3.53 -5.35 17.84
C GLU A 161 2.06 -5.46 17.40
N ILE A 162 1.76 -5.15 16.13
CA ILE A 162 0.46 -5.43 15.51
C ILE A 162 0.44 -6.85 14.90
N ALA A 163 1.62 -7.45 14.65
CA ALA A 163 1.76 -8.76 14.02
C ALA A 163 1.47 -9.95 14.97
N ALA A 164 1.38 -9.70 16.28
CA ALA A 164 1.19 -10.77 17.28
C ALA A 164 -0.28 -11.06 17.65
N LYS A 165 -1.27 -10.35 17.08
CA LYS A 165 -2.68 -10.51 17.47
C LYS A 165 -3.59 -11.21 16.46
N ASP A 166 -3.19 -11.31 15.20
CA ASP A 166 -3.95 -12.02 14.17
C ASP A 166 -3.03 -13.05 13.51
N ALA A 167 -3.44 -14.32 13.50
CA ALA A 167 -2.71 -15.42 12.87
C ALA A 167 -2.78 -15.39 11.32
N ASP A 168 -2.70 -14.19 10.73
CA ASP A 168 -2.44 -13.90 9.32
C ASP A 168 -1.42 -12.75 9.30
N GLU A 169 -0.18 -13.11 9.56
CA GLU A 169 0.99 -12.24 9.75
C GLU A 169 1.40 -11.55 8.43
N ARG A 170 0.52 -10.71 7.88
CA ARG A 170 0.78 -9.93 6.66
C ARG A 170 1.16 -8.52 7.05
N LEU A 171 2.36 -8.12 6.63
CA LEU A 171 2.81 -6.73 6.67
C LEU A 171 1.71 -5.82 6.09
N ALA A 172 1.21 -4.88 6.90
CA ALA A 172 0.17 -3.96 6.46
C ALA A 172 0.77 -2.87 5.58
N CYS A 173 0.38 -2.83 4.31
CA CYS A 173 0.91 -1.92 3.30
C CYS A 173 -0.19 -1.15 2.57
N ALA A 174 0.12 0.07 2.13
CA ALA A 174 -0.74 0.89 1.28
C ALA A 174 0.03 1.39 0.05
N SER A 175 -0.64 1.39 -1.09
CA SER A 175 -0.11 1.93 -2.35
C SER A 175 -0.77 3.26 -2.68
N PHE A 176 0.02 4.22 -3.15
CA PHE A 176 -0.40 5.52 -3.65
C PHE A 176 0.07 5.70 -5.10
N ASP A 177 -0.80 6.24 -5.97
CA ASP A 177 -0.48 6.65 -7.34
C ASP A 177 -1.13 8.01 -7.61
N ASN A 178 -0.34 9.02 -7.94
CA ASN A 178 -0.84 10.37 -8.16
C ASN A 178 -1.69 10.48 -9.44
N LEU A 179 -1.39 9.69 -10.48
CA LEU A 179 -2.14 9.65 -11.73
C LEU A 179 -3.41 8.81 -11.59
N ALA A 180 -3.53 7.97 -10.56
CA ALA A 180 -4.78 7.28 -10.26
C ALA A 180 -5.86 8.27 -9.79
N SER A 181 -5.49 9.33 -9.07
CA SER A 181 -6.43 10.33 -8.55
C SER A 181 -7.20 11.09 -9.64
N THR A 182 -6.67 11.11 -10.87
CA THR A 182 -7.30 11.77 -12.03
C THR A 182 -8.11 10.82 -12.92
N ASN A 183 -8.09 9.51 -12.64
CA ASN A 183 -8.80 8.53 -13.47
C ASN A 183 -10.22 8.28 -12.94
N PHE A 184 -11.16 8.03 -13.85
CA PHE A 184 -12.58 7.79 -13.55
C PHE A 184 -12.84 6.63 -12.56
N TRP A 185 -11.87 5.71 -12.42
CA TRP A 185 -11.92 4.57 -11.49
C TRP A 185 -11.27 4.84 -10.12
N SER A 186 -10.89 6.08 -9.82
CA SER A 186 -10.34 6.45 -8.51
C SER A 186 -11.39 6.22 -7.39
N PRO A 187 -11.03 5.58 -6.26
CA PRO A 187 -11.95 5.42 -5.12
C PRO A 187 -12.29 6.74 -4.41
N THR A 188 -11.65 7.86 -4.80
CA THR A 188 -12.07 9.20 -4.35
C THR A 188 -13.36 9.59 -5.07
N LYS A 189 -14.45 9.63 -4.29
CA LYS A 189 -15.83 9.99 -4.68
C LYS A 189 -15.89 10.93 -5.90
N PRO A 190 -16.76 10.66 -6.90
CA PRO A 190 -17.12 11.68 -7.85
C PRO A 190 -17.77 12.84 -7.08
N THR A 191 -17.11 14.01 -7.07
CA THR A 191 -17.80 15.26 -6.77
C THR A 191 -18.77 15.49 -7.91
N LEU A 192 -20.03 15.14 -7.69
CA LEU A 192 -21.13 15.59 -8.52
C LEU A 192 -21.17 17.12 -8.41
N GLY A 193 -20.61 17.79 -9.41
CA GLY A 193 -20.94 19.19 -9.67
C GLY A 193 -22.39 19.21 -10.13
N PHE A 194 -23.26 19.78 -9.30
CA PHE A 194 -24.55 20.31 -9.72
C PHE A 194 -24.36 21.76 -10.16
#